data_AF-A9FJT5-F1
#
_entry.id   AF-A9FJT5-F1
#
_cell.length_a   1.000
_cell.length_b   1.000
_cell.length_c   1.000
_cell.angle_alpha   90.00
_cell.angle_beta   90.00
_cell.angle_gamma   90.00
#
_symmetry.space_group_name_H-M   'P 1'
#
loop_
_entity.id
_entity.type
_entity.pdbx_description
1 polymer ?
#
loop_
_entity_poly.entity_id
_entity_poly.type
_entity_poly.pdbx_seq_one_letter_code
_entity_poly.pdbx_strand_id
1 'polypeptide(L)'
;MSLRDLAVLYLIAGLACAVAVYRGARPDGHGARRRAALSAALCVPLWPIWAPVALTAGRGESGGRPGGAAGEAASRVLGALREGVSACAGTSFEALLSREAASRIEAEVARAAARHAELDALLRQSGFDEGAAAARVAEIERGGGGAGARSLATAHLHLENIRRLRAMRDRDARALEELADLVQALRTQLVLARFAGSSVEGVGGIVSEVWARVEGLGAAIDAHGAGTEGPIAT
;
A
#
# COMPACT_ATOMS: atom_id res chain seq x y z
N MET A 1 35.53 -15.11 -30.11
CA MET A 1 35.41 -15.42 -28.67
C MET A 1 35.49 -16.91 -28.50
N SER A 2 36.32 -17.42 -27.59
CA SER A 2 36.42 -18.87 -27.39
C SER A 2 35.21 -19.39 -26.61
N LEU A 3 34.86 -20.67 -26.78
CA LEU A 3 33.83 -21.35 -25.98
C LEU A 3 34.07 -21.21 -24.47
N ARG A 4 35.34 -21.10 -24.06
CA ARG A 4 35.74 -20.85 -22.67
C ARG A 4 35.33 -19.46 -22.19
N ASP A 5 35.51 -18.42 -23.01
CA ASP A 5 35.12 -17.05 -22.63
C ASP A 5 33.61 -16.93 -22.49
N LEU A 6 32.86 -17.60 -23.39
CA LEU A 6 31.40 -17.65 -23.29
C LEU A 6 30.94 -18.37 -22.02
N ALA A 7 31.59 -19.49 -21.67
CA ALA A 7 31.28 -20.25 -20.46
C ALA A 7 31.59 -19.44 -19.19
N VAL A 8 32.71 -18.72 -19.15
CA VAL A 8 33.09 -17.85 -18.03
C VAL A 8 32.09 -16.69 -17.87
N LEU A 9 31.68 -16.05 -18.97
CA LEU A 9 30.71 -14.97 -18.94
C LEU A 9 29.33 -15.47 -18.45
N TYR A 10 28.93 -16.66 -18.90
CA TYR A 10 27.74 -17.37 -18.45
C TYR A 10 27.77 -17.64 -16.93
N LEU A 11 28.91 -18.07 -16.42
CA LEU A 11 29.10 -18.40 -15.00
C LEU A 11 29.06 -17.15 -14.12
N ILE A 12 29.68 -16.05 -14.56
CA ILE A 12 29.69 -14.78 -13.85
C ILE A 12 28.28 -14.16 -13.82
N ALA A 13 27.56 -14.18 -14.94
CA ALA A 13 26.20 -13.67 -15.03
C ALA A 13 25.23 -14.46 -14.13
N GLY A 14 25.31 -15.80 -14.17
CA GLY A 14 24.51 -16.67 -13.31
C GLY A 14 24.82 -16.45 -11.82
N LEU A 15 26.10 -16.26 -11.46
CA LEU A 15 26.52 -16.00 -10.09
C LEU A 15 26.01 -14.63 -9.60
N ALA A 16 26.05 -13.59 -10.44
CA ALA A 16 25.53 -12.27 -10.10
C ALA A 16 24.01 -12.29 -9.84
N CYS A 17 23.23 -13.00 -10.67
CA CYS A 17 21.80 -13.20 -10.46
C CYS A 17 21.50 -13.99 -9.18
N ALA A 18 22.25 -15.05 -8.90
CA ALA A 18 22.09 -15.85 -7.69
C ALA A 18 22.36 -15.01 -6.42
N VAL A 19 23.40 -14.18 -6.43
CA VAL A 19 23.72 -13.27 -5.32
C VAL A 19 22.64 -12.22 -5.12
N ALA A 20 22.07 -11.65 -6.19
CA ALA A 20 20.99 -10.67 -6.10
C ALA A 20 19.72 -11.28 -5.47
N VAL A 21 19.33 -12.49 -5.88
CA VAL A 21 18.17 -13.22 -5.33
C VAL A 21 18.40 -13.60 -3.87
N TYR A 22 19.60 -14.07 -3.53
CA TYR A 22 19.95 -14.45 -2.17
C TYR A 22 19.95 -13.26 -1.21
N ARG A 23 20.40 -12.07 -1.68
CA ARG A 23 20.41 -10.84 -0.87
C ARG A 23 19.02 -10.21 -0.71
N GLY A 24 18.09 -10.47 -1.63
CA GLY A 24 16.70 -9.99 -1.55
C GLY A 24 15.80 -10.80 -0.60
N ALA A 25 16.19 -12.04 -0.26
CA ALA A 25 15.43 -12.88 0.66
C ALA A 25 15.66 -12.43 2.12
N ARG A 26 14.72 -11.67 2.68
CA ARG A 26 14.72 -11.33 4.11
C ARG A 26 14.47 -12.59 4.96
N PRO A 27 15.15 -12.75 6.11
CA PRO A 27 15.15 -13.98 6.87
C PRO A 27 13.98 -14.05 7.85
N ASP A 28 12.76 -14.24 7.34
CA ASP A 28 11.60 -14.59 8.18
C ASP A 28 11.37 -16.12 8.13
N GLY A 29 12.00 -16.81 9.08
CA GLY A 29 11.73 -18.23 9.38
C GLY A 29 12.65 -19.26 8.72
N HIS A 30 12.80 -20.40 9.40
CA HIS A 30 13.70 -21.50 9.03
C HIS A 30 13.32 -22.21 7.70
N GLY A 31 12.07 -22.04 7.24
CA GLY A 31 11.59 -22.58 5.95
C GLY A 31 11.90 -21.70 4.72
N ALA A 32 12.11 -20.39 4.91
CA ALA A 32 12.34 -19.44 3.82
C ALA A 32 13.73 -19.61 3.18
N ARG A 33 14.75 -19.91 3.99
CA ARG A 33 16.12 -20.17 3.51
C ARG A 33 16.22 -21.40 2.62
N ARG A 34 15.48 -22.47 2.91
CA ARG A 34 15.48 -23.70 2.08
C ARG A 34 14.82 -23.46 0.73
N ARG A 35 13.71 -22.71 0.68
CA ARG A 35 13.07 -22.32 -0.59
C ARG A 35 13.94 -21.37 -1.41
N ALA A 36 14.61 -20.41 -0.77
CA ALA A 36 15.55 -19.49 -1.44
C ALA A 36 16.79 -20.22 -1.98
N ALA A 37 17.31 -21.22 -1.26
CA ALA A 37 18.42 -22.04 -1.72
C ALA A 37 18.01 -22.95 -2.90
N LEU A 38 16.80 -23.53 -2.86
CA LEU A 38 16.27 -24.33 -3.96
C LEU A 38 15.97 -23.49 -5.20
N SER A 39 15.42 -22.28 -5.04
CA SER A 39 15.19 -21.37 -6.17
C SER A 39 16.51 -20.87 -6.77
N ALA A 40 17.51 -20.55 -5.94
CA ALA A 40 18.85 -20.21 -6.41
C ALA A 40 19.53 -21.35 -7.17
N ALA A 41 19.38 -22.60 -6.70
CA ALA A 41 19.93 -23.78 -7.38
C ALA A 41 19.24 -24.05 -8.73
N LEU A 42 17.93 -23.79 -8.83
CA LEU A 42 17.16 -23.92 -10.07
C LEU A 42 17.49 -22.84 -11.11
N CYS A 43 17.98 -21.66 -10.70
CA CYS A 43 18.37 -20.59 -11.61
C CYS A 43 19.70 -20.85 -12.35
N VAL A 44 20.58 -21.71 -11.83
CA VAL A 44 21.90 -21.97 -12.44
C VAL A 44 21.81 -22.69 -13.80
N PRO A 45 21.00 -23.76 -13.98
CA PRO A 45 20.90 -24.44 -15.27
C PRO A 45 19.87 -23.83 -16.25
N LEU A 46 18.89 -23.05 -15.78
CA LEU A 46 17.71 -22.67 -16.57
C LEU A 46 17.72 -21.21 -17.07
N TRP A 47 18.86 -20.53 -16.98
CA TRP A 47 18.96 -19.11 -17.29
C TRP A 47 18.79 -18.70 -18.78
N PRO A 48 19.21 -19.47 -19.81
CA PRO A 48 19.08 -18.97 -21.19
C PRO A 48 17.63 -18.94 -21.67
N ILE A 49 16.74 -19.72 -21.04
CA ILE A 49 15.30 -19.71 -21.29
C ILE A 49 14.61 -18.61 -20.47
N TRP A 50 15.10 -18.33 -19.26
CA TRP A 50 14.51 -17.33 -18.37
C TRP A 50 15.06 -15.91 -18.54
N ALA A 51 16.22 -15.70 -19.16
CA ALA A 51 16.82 -14.37 -19.32
C ALA A 51 15.99 -13.41 -20.19
N PRO A 52 15.41 -13.80 -21.33
CA PRO A 52 14.55 -12.90 -22.10
C PRO A 52 13.31 -12.50 -21.30
N VAL A 53 12.69 -13.48 -20.61
CA VAL A 53 11.51 -13.26 -19.78
C VAL A 53 11.86 -12.38 -18.58
N ALA A 54 12.99 -12.59 -17.91
CA ALA A 54 13.45 -11.79 -16.76
C ALA A 54 13.87 -10.37 -17.15
N LEU A 55 14.43 -10.16 -18.35
CA LEU A 55 14.80 -8.84 -18.86
C LEU A 55 13.60 -8.03 -19.37
N THR A 56 12.56 -8.69 -19.89
CA THR A 56 11.27 -8.03 -20.21
C THR A 56 10.37 -7.87 -18.97
N ALA A 57 10.40 -8.83 -18.05
CA ALA A 57 9.80 -8.74 -16.72
C ALA A 57 10.41 -7.59 -15.91
N GLY A 58 11.70 -7.31 -16.02
CA GLY A 58 12.32 -6.17 -15.37
C GLY A 58 11.77 -4.80 -15.82
N ARG A 59 11.10 -4.74 -16.99
CA ARG A 59 10.50 -3.50 -17.52
C ARG A 59 8.96 -3.43 -17.36
N GLY A 60 8.30 -4.53 -16.98
CA GLY A 60 6.84 -4.61 -16.80
C GLY A 60 6.35 -5.30 -15.50
N GLU A 61 7.23 -5.98 -14.77
CA GLU A 61 6.98 -6.76 -13.53
C GLU A 61 7.78 -6.21 -12.33
N SER A 62 8.14 -4.91 -12.37
CA SER A 62 8.02 -4.08 -11.17
C SER A 62 6.57 -3.62 -10.95
N GLY A 63 5.62 -4.26 -11.65
CA GLY A 63 4.26 -4.47 -11.19
C GLY A 63 4.31 -5.21 -9.85
N GLY A 64 4.36 -4.40 -8.79
CA GLY A 64 4.38 -4.87 -7.42
C GLY A 64 3.29 -5.91 -7.21
N ARG A 65 3.62 -6.92 -6.40
CA ARG A 65 2.59 -7.53 -5.56
C ARG A 65 1.67 -6.41 -5.05
N PRO A 66 0.34 -6.53 -5.12
CA PRO A 66 -0.58 -5.58 -4.50
C PRO A 66 -0.53 -5.58 -2.95
N GLY A 67 0.58 -6.03 -2.35
CA GLY A 67 0.80 -6.10 -0.92
C GLY A 67 1.79 -5.04 -0.45
N GLY A 68 1.52 -3.77 -0.71
CA GLY A 68 2.03 -2.73 0.20
C GLY A 68 1.37 -2.91 1.58
N ALA A 69 1.95 -2.39 2.65
CA ALA A 69 1.41 -2.52 4.01
C ALA A 69 -0.09 -2.17 4.11
N ALA A 70 -0.52 -1.14 3.38
CA ALA A 70 -1.93 -0.76 3.26
C ALA A 70 -2.82 -1.81 2.58
N GLY A 71 -2.34 -2.49 1.53
CA GLY A 71 -3.06 -3.58 0.87
C GLY A 71 -3.16 -4.84 1.74
N GLU A 72 -2.13 -5.10 2.55
CA GLU A 72 -2.15 -6.16 3.56
C GLU A 72 -3.13 -5.82 4.69
N ALA A 73 -3.14 -4.59 5.18
CA ALA A 73 -4.12 -4.11 6.16
C ALA A 73 -5.56 -4.22 5.65
N ALA A 74 -5.82 -3.76 4.42
CA ALA A 74 -7.12 -3.92 3.77
C ALA A 74 -7.53 -5.40 3.67
N SER A 75 -6.61 -6.28 3.27
CA SER A 75 -6.88 -7.72 3.20
C SER A 75 -7.21 -8.32 4.58
N ARG A 76 -6.54 -7.87 5.65
CA ARG A 76 -6.86 -8.26 7.03
C ARG A 76 -8.26 -7.82 7.44
N VAL A 77 -8.66 -6.60 7.10
CA VAL A 77 -10.02 -6.08 7.35
C VAL A 77 -11.06 -6.96 6.64
N LEU A 78 -10.90 -7.19 5.35
CA LEU A 78 -11.84 -7.98 4.53
C LEU A 78 -11.93 -9.45 5.00
N GLY A 79 -10.82 -10.03 5.45
CA GLY A 79 -10.81 -11.36 6.06
C GLY A 79 -11.61 -11.39 7.36
N ALA A 80 -11.33 -10.44 8.27
CA ALA A 80 -11.97 -10.40 9.57
C ALA A 80 -13.45 -10.04 9.53
N LEU A 81 -13.89 -9.17 8.62
CA LEU A 81 -15.29 -8.86 8.40
C LEU A 81 -16.07 -10.09 7.94
N ARG A 82 -15.55 -10.83 6.94
CA ARG A 82 -16.20 -12.05 6.46
C ARG A 82 -16.33 -13.10 7.57
N GLU A 83 -15.27 -13.29 8.35
CA GLU A 83 -15.32 -14.18 9.51
C GLU A 83 -16.34 -13.70 10.56
N GLY A 84 -16.34 -12.40 10.90
CA GLY A 84 -17.28 -11.81 11.85
C GLY A 84 -18.74 -11.96 11.44
N VAL A 85 -19.07 -11.62 10.19
CA VAL A 85 -20.43 -11.78 9.61
C VAL A 85 -20.86 -13.25 9.65
N SER A 86 -19.95 -14.17 9.30
CA SER A 86 -20.26 -15.61 9.36
C SER A 86 -20.50 -16.10 10.79
N ALA A 87 -19.82 -15.52 11.78
CA ALA A 87 -19.99 -15.86 13.19
C ALA A 87 -21.30 -15.32 13.78
N CYS A 88 -21.79 -14.18 13.26
CA CYS A 88 -23.03 -13.54 13.70
C CYS A 88 -24.30 -14.06 13.02
N ALA A 89 -24.18 -14.71 11.87
CA ALA A 89 -25.34 -15.18 11.11
C ALA A 89 -26.26 -16.10 11.94
N GLY A 90 -27.54 -15.75 12.04
CA GLY A 90 -28.52 -16.50 12.83
C GLY A 90 -28.43 -16.28 14.34
N THR A 91 -27.69 -15.25 14.79
CA THR A 91 -27.60 -14.86 16.22
C THR A 91 -28.21 -13.48 16.45
N SER A 92 -28.43 -13.10 17.71
CA SER A 92 -28.88 -11.74 18.08
C SER A 92 -27.90 -10.63 17.65
N PHE A 93 -26.65 -10.98 17.33
CA PHE A 93 -25.62 -10.03 16.85
C PHE A 93 -25.73 -9.71 15.35
N GLU A 94 -26.57 -10.40 14.59
CA GLU A 94 -26.76 -10.13 13.15
C GLU A 94 -27.28 -8.71 12.88
N ALA A 95 -28.04 -8.13 13.81
CA ALA A 95 -28.48 -6.74 13.74
C ALA A 95 -27.33 -5.72 13.88
N LEU A 96 -26.25 -6.08 14.57
CA LEU A 96 -25.08 -5.21 14.78
C LEU A 96 -24.11 -5.26 13.61
N LEU A 97 -23.90 -6.43 13.03
CA LEU A 97 -23.02 -6.64 11.88
C LEU A 97 -23.78 -7.39 10.77
N SER A 98 -24.66 -6.67 10.10
CA SER A 98 -25.41 -7.22 8.97
C SER A 98 -24.51 -7.40 7.75
N ARG A 99 -24.90 -8.29 6.83
CA ARG A 99 -24.19 -8.47 5.55
C ARG A 99 -24.13 -7.19 4.75
N GLU A 100 -25.19 -6.39 4.80
CA GLU A 100 -25.24 -5.11 4.10
C GLU A 100 -24.24 -4.11 4.69
N ALA A 101 -24.20 -3.98 6.03
CA ALA A 101 -23.25 -3.12 6.72
C ALA A 101 -21.80 -3.54 6.39
N ALA A 102 -21.51 -4.84 6.45
CA ALA A 102 -20.20 -5.36 6.09
C ALA A 102 -19.84 -5.05 4.63
N SER A 103 -20.76 -5.24 3.68
CA SER A 103 -20.50 -4.95 2.25
C SER A 103 -20.18 -3.47 1.99
N ARG A 104 -20.78 -2.55 2.77
CA ARG A 104 -20.46 -1.12 2.68
C ARG A 104 -19.05 -0.84 3.18
N ILE A 105 -18.67 -1.43 4.31
CA ILE A 105 -17.30 -1.32 4.85
C ILE A 105 -16.30 -1.90 3.87
N GLU A 106 -16.58 -3.08 3.29
CA GLU A 106 -15.72 -3.72 2.29
C GLU A 106 -15.51 -2.81 1.07
N ALA A 107 -16.58 -2.16 0.58
CA ALA A 107 -16.51 -1.24 -0.54
C ALA A 107 -15.65 -0.01 -0.23
N GLU A 108 -15.77 0.58 0.97
CA GLU A 108 -14.94 1.73 1.37
C GLU A 108 -13.47 1.35 1.55
N VAL A 109 -13.20 0.21 2.17
CA VAL A 109 -11.83 -0.30 2.35
C VAL A 109 -11.18 -0.57 0.99
N ALA A 110 -11.92 -1.17 0.05
CA ALA A 110 -11.43 -1.38 -1.31
C ALA A 110 -11.14 -0.05 -2.03
N ARG A 111 -12.03 0.94 -1.91
CA ARG A 111 -11.80 2.30 -2.45
C ARG A 111 -10.56 2.94 -1.87
N ALA A 112 -10.38 2.92 -0.55
CA ALA A 112 -9.22 3.52 0.12
C ALA A 112 -7.92 2.81 -0.24
N ALA A 113 -7.91 1.47 -0.30
CA ALA A 113 -6.75 0.71 -0.73
C ALA A 113 -6.34 1.01 -2.18
N ALA A 114 -7.32 1.16 -3.08
CA ALA A 114 -7.08 1.53 -4.47
C ALA A 114 -6.48 2.94 -4.58
N ARG A 115 -7.04 3.93 -3.87
CA ARG A 115 -6.50 5.29 -3.82
C ARG A 115 -5.09 5.33 -3.25
N HIS A 116 -4.82 4.61 -2.16
CA HIS A 116 -3.47 4.51 -1.60
C HIS A 116 -2.48 3.95 -2.63
N ALA A 117 -2.87 2.88 -3.34
CA ALA A 117 -2.02 2.28 -4.38
C ALA A 117 -1.74 3.25 -5.54
N GLU A 118 -2.73 4.04 -5.94
CA GLU A 118 -2.58 5.09 -6.94
C GLU A 118 -1.63 6.20 -6.46
N LEU A 119 -1.82 6.73 -5.24
CA LEU A 119 -0.94 7.74 -4.64
C LEU A 119 0.50 7.23 -4.52
N ASP A 120 0.68 5.99 -4.10
CA ASP A 120 2.01 5.39 -4.02
C ASP A 120 2.66 5.19 -5.40
N ALA A 121 1.88 4.83 -6.42
CA ALA A 121 2.37 4.76 -7.78
C ALA A 121 2.77 6.14 -8.34
N LEU A 122 1.98 7.18 -8.08
CA LEU A 122 2.29 8.56 -8.47
C LEU A 122 3.57 9.06 -7.80
N LEU A 123 3.69 8.87 -6.48
CA LEU A 123 4.84 9.34 -5.70
C LEU A 123 6.16 8.61 -6.02
N ARG A 124 6.10 7.45 -6.71
CA ARG A 124 7.29 6.76 -7.22
C ARG A 124 7.86 7.36 -8.51
N GLN A 125 7.13 8.24 -9.18
CA GLN A 125 7.62 8.90 -10.39
C GLN A 125 8.63 10.00 -10.04
N SER A 126 9.66 10.19 -10.88
CA SER A 126 10.76 11.14 -10.62
C SER A 126 10.31 12.60 -10.50
N GLY A 127 9.12 12.95 -11.01
CA GLY A 127 8.54 14.29 -10.88
C GLY A 127 8.03 14.63 -9.46
N PHE A 128 7.87 13.62 -8.60
CA PHE A 128 7.32 13.75 -7.24
C PHE A 128 8.36 13.46 -6.15
N ASP A 129 9.65 13.49 -6.49
CA ASP A 129 10.73 13.39 -5.51
C ASP A 129 10.79 14.67 -4.67
N GLU A 130 10.37 14.56 -3.41
CA GLU A 130 10.40 15.68 -2.44
C GLU A 130 11.81 16.22 -2.23
N GLY A 131 12.84 15.36 -2.20
CA GLY A 131 14.22 15.78 -2.01
C GLY A 131 14.72 16.60 -3.20
N ALA A 132 14.42 16.15 -4.41
CA ALA A 132 14.75 16.89 -5.63
C ALA A 132 13.96 18.21 -5.73
N ALA A 133 12.69 18.23 -5.35
CA ALA A 133 11.87 19.43 -5.32
C ALA A 133 12.38 20.46 -4.30
N ALA A 134 12.75 20.01 -3.09
CA ALA A 134 13.33 20.86 -2.05
C ALA A 134 14.71 21.42 -2.46
N ALA A 135 15.56 20.60 -3.08
CA ALA A 135 16.86 21.05 -3.60
C ALA A 135 16.69 22.14 -4.67
N ARG A 136 15.70 21.99 -5.57
CA ARG A 136 15.38 22.99 -6.60
C ARG A 136 14.92 24.31 -5.99
N VAL A 137 14.08 24.28 -4.96
CA VAL A 137 13.68 25.49 -4.23
C VAL A 137 14.92 26.19 -3.66
N ALA A 138 15.77 25.46 -2.94
CA ALA A 138 16.98 26.02 -2.34
C ALA A 138 17.99 26.54 -3.38
N GLU A 139 18.04 25.96 -4.58
CA GLU A 139 18.86 26.46 -5.68
C GLU A 139 18.37 27.79 -6.23
N ILE A 140 17.06 27.92 -6.46
CA ILE A 140 16.45 29.16 -6.96
C ILE A 140 16.59 30.28 -5.92
N GLU A 141 16.44 29.98 -4.63
CA GLU A 141 16.64 30.94 -3.53
C GLU A 141 18.08 31.47 -3.47
N ARG A 142 19.07 30.58 -3.63
CA ARG A 142 20.49 30.97 -3.66
C ARG A 142 20.87 31.79 -4.91
N GLY A 143 20.16 31.59 -6.03
CA GLY A 143 20.40 32.30 -7.29
C GLY A 143 19.97 33.77 -7.30
N GLY A 144 19.15 34.22 -6.34
CA GLY A 144 19.06 35.61 -5.88
C GLY A 144 18.74 36.73 -6.89
N GLY A 145 18.20 36.45 -8.08
CA GLY A 145 17.86 37.48 -9.08
C GLY A 145 16.37 37.83 -9.13
N GLY A 146 16.01 39.09 -9.41
CA GLY A 146 14.62 39.57 -9.49
C GLY A 146 13.73 38.88 -10.54
N ALA A 147 14.32 38.20 -11.53
CA ALA A 147 13.61 37.33 -12.47
C ALA A 147 13.19 35.97 -11.86
N GLY A 148 13.69 35.63 -10.66
CA GLY A 148 13.48 34.36 -9.96
C GLY A 148 12.22 34.29 -9.08
N ALA A 149 11.55 35.42 -8.79
CA ALA A 149 10.42 35.43 -7.84
C ALA A 149 9.23 34.55 -8.27
N ARG A 150 8.84 34.61 -9.55
CA ARG A 150 7.78 33.72 -10.10
C ARG A 150 8.23 32.26 -10.12
N SER A 151 9.46 31.99 -10.54
CA SER A 151 10.01 30.63 -10.58
C SER A 151 10.08 30.01 -9.18
N LEU A 152 10.42 30.82 -8.16
CA LEU A 152 10.46 30.41 -6.77
C LEU A 152 9.06 30.07 -6.25
N ALA A 153 8.07 30.93 -6.52
CA ALA A 153 6.67 30.68 -6.14
C ALA A 153 6.13 29.37 -6.74
N THR A 154 6.39 29.10 -8.03
CA THR A 154 6.00 27.83 -8.66
C THR A 154 6.72 26.64 -8.05
N ALA A 155 8.01 26.75 -7.73
CA ALA A 155 8.76 25.67 -7.10
C ALA A 155 8.27 25.37 -5.68
N HIS A 156 7.93 26.39 -4.88
CA HIS A 156 7.30 26.25 -3.57
C HIS A 156 5.95 25.55 -3.66
N LEU A 157 5.09 25.97 -4.59
CA LEU A 157 3.78 25.32 -4.82
C LEU A 157 3.94 23.85 -5.21
N HIS A 158 4.91 23.52 -6.07
CA HIS A 158 5.18 22.12 -6.45
C HIS A 158 5.62 21.26 -5.25
N LEU A 159 6.52 21.78 -4.41
CA LEU A 159 6.98 21.10 -3.20
C LEU A 159 5.82 20.89 -2.21
N GLU A 160 4.98 21.90 -2.01
CA GLU A 160 3.83 21.80 -1.12
C GLU A 160 2.79 20.78 -1.62
N ASN A 161 2.55 20.75 -2.94
CA ASN A 161 1.68 19.74 -3.54
C ASN A 161 2.21 18.32 -3.32
N ILE A 162 3.51 18.08 -3.50
CA ILE A 162 4.13 16.77 -3.23
C ILE A 162 3.93 16.38 -1.75
N ARG A 163 4.18 17.31 -0.82
CA ARG A 163 4.00 17.06 0.61
C ARG A 163 2.55 16.73 0.96
N ARG A 164 1.59 17.44 0.37
CA ARG A 164 0.16 17.16 0.55
C ARG A 164 -0.20 15.76 0.07
N LEU A 165 0.27 15.35 -1.11
CA LEU A 165 0.04 14.00 -1.65
C LEU A 165 0.65 12.91 -0.75
N ARG A 166 1.88 13.11 -0.26
CA ARG A 166 2.53 12.18 0.68
C ARG A 166 1.76 12.09 1.99
N ALA A 167 1.33 13.23 2.55
CA ALA A 167 0.52 13.25 3.77
C ALA A 167 -0.83 12.53 3.58
N MET A 168 -1.46 12.64 2.41
CA MET A 168 -2.66 11.88 2.07
C MET A 168 -2.40 10.36 2.05
N ARG A 169 -1.36 9.91 1.33
CA ARG A 169 -0.98 8.50 1.28
C ARG A 169 -0.72 7.93 2.68
N ASP A 170 0.08 8.64 3.47
CA ASP A 170 0.47 8.17 4.81
C ASP A 170 -0.71 8.18 5.79
N ARG A 171 -1.72 9.03 5.56
CA ARG A 171 -2.98 9.01 6.32
C ARG A 171 -3.83 7.81 5.94
N ASP A 172 -3.99 7.52 4.65
CA ASP A 172 -4.75 6.35 4.18
C ASP A 172 -4.14 5.04 4.70
N ALA A 173 -2.80 4.93 4.68
CA ALA A 173 -2.09 3.77 5.21
C ALA A 173 -2.39 3.54 6.71
N ARG A 174 -2.25 4.60 7.52
CA ARG A 174 -2.52 4.55 8.96
C ARG A 174 -3.98 4.22 9.26
N ALA A 175 -4.91 4.84 8.56
CA ALA A 175 -6.33 4.61 8.78
C ALA A 175 -6.74 3.17 8.44
N LEU A 176 -6.16 2.57 7.37
CA LEU A 176 -6.36 1.16 7.05
C LEU A 176 -5.77 0.21 8.11
N GLU A 177 -4.61 0.54 8.66
CA GLU A 177 -3.99 -0.22 9.76
C GLU A 177 -4.82 -0.17 11.03
N GLU A 178 -5.25 1.02 11.46
CA GLU A 178 -6.11 1.20 12.63
C GLU A 178 -7.45 0.47 12.48
N LEU A 179 -8.07 0.55 11.29
CA LEU A 179 -9.29 -0.17 10.99
C LEU A 179 -9.08 -1.68 11.02
N ALA A 180 -7.93 -2.19 10.54
CA ALA A 180 -7.60 -3.60 10.62
C ALA A 180 -7.56 -4.09 12.07
N ASP A 181 -6.99 -3.30 12.97
CA ASP A 181 -6.89 -3.66 14.38
C ASP A 181 -8.26 -3.61 15.08
N LEU A 182 -9.10 -2.60 14.78
CA LEU A 182 -10.47 -2.51 15.30
C LEU A 182 -11.36 -3.66 14.85
N VAL A 183 -11.34 -4.00 13.56
CA VAL A 183 -12.14 -5.12 13.02
C VAL A 183 -11.65 -6.45 13.58
N GLN A 184 -10.34 -6.61 13.85
CA GLN A 184 -9.84 -7.80 14.53
C GLN A 184 -10.28 -7.91 15.99
N ALA A 185 -10.31 -6.78 16.72
CA ALA A 185 -10.89 -6.73 18.05
C ALA A 185 -12.39 -7.09 18.03
N LEU A 186 -13.15 -6.51 17.08
CA LEU A 186 -14.56 -6.82 16.87
C LEU A 186 -14.77 -8.32 16.63
N ARG A 187 -14.02 -8.91 15.70
CA ARG A 187 -14.09 -10.34 15.40
C ARG A 187 -13.86 -11.19 16.64
N THR A 188 -12.84 -10.86 17.44
CA THR A 188 -12.51 -11.59 18.66
C THR A 188 -13.64 -11.51 19.68
N GLN A 189 -14.25 -10.34 19.86
CA GLN A 189 -15.39 -10.15 20.76
C GLN A 189 -16.64 -10.88 20.27
N LEU A 190 -16.93 -10.88 18.97
CA LEU A 190 -18.07 -11.60 18.39
C LEU A 190 -17.93 -13.11 18.57
N VAL A 191 -16.74 -13.65 18.32
CA VAL A 191 -16.44 -15.06 18.55
C VAL A 191 -16.59 -15.42 20.03
N LEU A 192 -16.05 -14.59 20.93
CA LEU A 192 -16.19 -14.79 22.38
C LEU A 192 -17.67 -14.76 22.80
N ALA A 193 -18.42 -13.76 22.34
CA ALA A 193 -19.84 -13.60 22.68
C ALA A 193 -20.68 -14.79 22.20
N ARG A 194 -20.36 -15.35 21.02
CA ARG A 194 -21.02 -16.55 20.50
C ARG A 194 -20.85 -17.76 21.42
N PHE A 195 -19.68 -17.94 22.03
CA PHE A 195 -19.40 -19.10 22.89
C PHE A 195 -19.74 -18.86 24.37
N ALA A 196 -19.58 -17.63 24.85
CA ALA A 196 -19.81 -17.26 26.26
C ALA A 196 -21.25 -16.81 26.55
N GLY A 197 -22.06 -16.54 25.53
CA GLY A 197 -23.42 -16.00 25.69
C GLY A 197 -23.45 -14.58 26.29
N SER A 198 -22.38 -13.81 26.14
CA SER A 198 -22.20 -12.51 26.80
C SER A 198 -23.04 -11.37 26.19
N SER A 199 -23.28 -10.30 26.97
CA SER A 199 -24.09 -9.15 26.56
C SER A 199 -23.45 -8.30 25.45
N VAL A 200 -24.33 -7.67 24.67
CA VAL A 200 -24.11 -6.86 23.46
C VAL A 200 -23.33 -5.55 23.73
N GLU A 201 -23.25 -5.09 24.97
CA GLU A 201 -22.77 -3.75 25.34
C GLU A 201 -21.31 -3.47 24.93
N GLY A 202 -20.41 -4.45 25.01
CA GLY A 202 -19.02 -4.28 24.58
C GLY A 202 -18.83 -4.25 23.05
N VAL A 203 -19.68 -4.99 22.33
CA VAL A 203 -19.61 -5.13 20.87
C VAL A 203 -20.11 -3.86 20.18
N GLY A 204 -21.17 -3.24 20.70
CA GLY A 204 -21.74 -2.02 20.14
C GLY A 204 -20.74 -0.85 20.08
N GLY A 205 -19.91 -0.68 21.12
CA GLY A 205 -18.89 0.37 21.14
C GLY A 205 -17.84 0.21 20.04
N ILE A 206 -17.38 -1.03 19.78
CA ILE A 206 -16.42 -1.29 18.70
C ILE A 206 -17.06 -1.09 17.33
N VAL A 207 -18.32 -1.50 17.13
CA VAL A 207 -19.03 -1.27 15.87
C VAL A 207 -19.17 0.22 15.55
N SER A 208 -19.51 1.05 16.55
CA SER A 208 -19.56 2.51 16.38
C SER A 208 -18.20 3.11 16.01
N GLU A 209 -17.12 2.65 16.65
CA GLU A 209 -15.76 3.11 16.33
C GLU A 209 -15.33 2.67 14.92
N VAL A 210 -15.63 1.43 14.53
CA VAL A 210 -15.39 0.93 13.15
C VAL A 210 -16.11 1.82 12.14
N TRP A 211 -17.39 2.17 12.38
CA TRP A 211 -18.13 3.08 11.51
C TRP A 211 -17.52 4.47 11.44
N ALA A 212 -17.13 5.06 12.58
CA ALA A 212 -16.48 6.36 12.62
C ALA A 212 -15.17 6.38 11.79
N ARG A 213 -14.38 5.31 11.82
CA ARG A 213 -13.16 5.19 10.99
C ARG A 213 -13.46 5.00 9.52
N VAL A 214 -14.50 4.25 9.17
CA VAL A 214 -14.93 4.05 7.79
C VAL A 214 -15.46 5.36 7.19
N GLU A 215 -16.26 6.13 7.95
CA GLU A 215 -16.71 7.46 7.54
C GLU A 215 -15.54 8.43 7.39
N GLY A 216 -14.55 8.39 8.30
CA GLY A 216 -13.31 9.15 8.17
C GLY A 216 -12.51 8.82 6.90
N LEU A 217 -12.58 7.58 6.42
CA LEU A 217 -11.99 7.12 5.15
C LEU A 217 -12.68 7.73 3.91
N GLY A 218 -13.98 8.03 4.01
CA GLY A 218 -14.79 8.62 2.94
C GLY A 218 -14.77 10.16 2.93
N ALA A 219 -14.88 10.80 4.10
CA ALA A 219 -15.00 12.25 4.24
C ALA A 219 -13.77 13.03 3.74
N ALA A 220 -12.60 12.39 3.64
CA ALA A 220 -11.39 13.01 3.10
C ALA A 220 -11.51 13.43 1.62
N ILE A 221 -12.48 12.85 0.89
CA ILE A 221 -12.75 13.09 -0.54
C ILE A 221 -13.55 14.38 -0.75
N ASP A 222 -14.58 14.62 0.07
CA ASP A 222 -15.53 15.72 -0.14
C ASP A 222 -14.98 17.09 0.27
N ALA A 223 -14.14 17.13 1.32
CA ALA A 223 -13.55 18.38 1.80
C ALA A 223 -12.59 19.04 0.79
N HIS A 224 -12.11 18.30 -0.21
CA HIS A 224 -11.13 18.80 -1.19
C HIS A 224 -11.75 19.16 -2.56
N GLY A 225 -12.98 18.72 -2.85
CA GLY A 225 -13.71 19.08 -4.07
C GLY A 225 -14.48 20.40 -3.96
N ALA A 226 -14.88 20.80 -2.75
CA ALA A 226 -15.67 22.02 -2.52
C ALA A 226 -14.87 23.35 -2.58
N GLY A 227 -13.55 23.30 -2.78
CA GLY A 227 -12.67 24.48 -2.75
C GLY A 227 -12.39 25.15 -4.10
N THR A 228 -12.90 24.62 -5.22
CA THR A 228 -12.54 25.07 -6.58
C THR A 228 -13.66 25.69 -7.40
N GLU A 229 -14.89 25.81 -6.88
CA GLU A 229 -15.98 26.54 -7.54
C GLU A 229 -16.09 27.97 -6.98
N GLY A 230 -15.08 28.79 -7.25
CA GLY A 230 -15.20 30.24 -7.17
C GLY A 230 -15.90 30.76 -8.43
N PRO A 231 -16.85 31.70 -8.33
CA PRO A 231 -17.62 32.16 -9.48
C PRO A 231 -16.69 32.88 -10.48
N ILE A 232 -16.65 32.38 -11.72
CA ILE A 232 -16.10 33.11 -12.85
C ILE A 232 -17.08 34.28 -13.09
N ALA A 233 -16.73 35.44 -12.57
CA ALA A 233 -17.40 36.69 -12.92
C ALA A 233 -17.06 37.00 -14.39
N THR A 234 -18.08 36.87 -15.25
CA THR A 234 -18.13 37.46 -16.60
C THR A 234 -18.24 38.97 -16.54
#